data_AF-A0A4R1Q2M9-F1
#
_entry.id   AF-A0A4R1Q2M9-F1
#
_cell.length_a   1.000
_cell.length_b   1.000
_cell.length_c   1.000
_cell.angle_alpha   90.00
_cell.angle_beta   90.00
_cell.angle_gamma   90.00
#
_symmetry.space_group_name_H-M   'P 1'
#
loop_
_entity.id
_entity.type
_entity.pdbx_description
1 polymer ?
#
loop_
_entity_poly.entity_id
_entity_poly.type
_entity_poly.pdbx_seq_one_letter_code
_entity_poly.pdbx_strand_id
1 'polypeptide(L)' 'MKKGNYGNGSIYRRQDGRWVAAVCSRDPATGKSIRRYGYGKTKLEALQKKMELLVMREEPLVTSGLIVRLI' A
#
# COMPACT_ATOMS: atom_id res chain seq x y z
N MET A 1 3.75 20.29 13.59
CA MET A 1 4.51 19.07 13.21
C MET A 1 4.51 18.94 11.70
N LYS A 2 5.67 19.07 11.05
CA LYS A 2 5.81 18.89 9.60
C LYS A 2 5.40 17.45 9.28
N LYS A 3 4.33 17.25 8.49
CA LYS A 3 3.96 15.94 7.96
C LYS A 3 5.08 15.53 7.00
N GLY A 4 6.15 14.94 7.55
CA GLY A 4 7.28 14.49 6.75
C GLY A 4 6.76 13.53 5.67
N ASN A 5 7.49 13.45 4.56
CA ASN A 5 7.23 12.56 3.41
C ASN A 5 6.95 11.07 3.76
N TYR A 6 7.06 10.70 5.04
CA TYR A 6 6.75 9.41 5.66
C TYR A 6 5.25 9.07 5.72
N GLY A 7 4.34 9.99 5.33
CA GLY A 7 2.89 9.78 5.38
C GLY A 7 2.34 8.70 4.42
N ASN A 8 3.15 8.25 3.45
CA ASN A 8 2.73 7.29 2.43
C ASN A 8 3.19 5.85 2.72
N GLY A 9 3.63 5.57 3.95
CA GLY A 9 4.13 4.24 4.34
C GLY A 9 5.64 4.07 4.19
N SER A 10 6.14 2.89 4.58
CA SER A 10 7.57 2.57 4.76
C SER A 10 8.03 1.46 3.83
N ILE A 11 9.33 1.46 3.48
CA ILE A 11 10.00 0.35 2.79
C ILE A 11 11.26 -0.01 3.54
N TYR A 12 11.45 -1.29 3.85
CA TYR A 12 12.62 -1.77 4.59
C TYR A 12 12.98 -3.21 4.20
N ARG A 13 14.22 -3.61 4.43
CA ARG A 13 14.68 -5.00 4.26
C ARG A 13 14.48 -5.76 5.57
N ARG A 14 13.83 -6.91 5.51
CA ARG A 14 13.60 -7.81 6.65
C ARG A 14 14.81 -8.70 6.88
N GLN A 15 14.89 -9.31 8.06
CA GLN A 15 15.98 -10.20 8.45
C GLN A 15 16.13 -11.44 7.54
N ASP A 16 15.04 -11.90 6.94
CA ASP A 16 15.00 -12.99 5.95
C ASP A 16 15.45 -12.56 4.54
N GLY A 17 15.90 -11.32 4.37
CA GLY A 17 16.37 -10.75 3.10
C GLY A 17 15.25 -10.21 2.19
N ARG A 18 13.97 -10.43 2.51
CA ARG A 18 12.86 -9.89 1.71
C ARG A 18 12.70 -8.39 1.94
N TRP A 19 12.30 -7.67 0.90
CA TRP A 19 11.88 -6.28 0.99
C TRP A 19 10.41 -6.18 1.35
N VAL A 20 10.09 -5.28 2.28
CA VAL A 20 8.74 -5.07 2.79
C VAL A 20 8.32 -3.63 2.50
N ALA A 21 7.15 -3.48 1.87
CA ALA A 21 6.37 -2.25 1.85
C ALA A 21 5.28 -2.33 2.91
N ALA A 22 5.09 -1.28 3.70
CA ALA A 22 4.01 -1.21 4.67
C ALA A 22 3.27 0.13 4.56
N VAL A 23 1.95 0.07 4.38
CA VAL A 23 1.06 1.23 4.27
C VAL A 23 -0.01 1.12 5.35
N CYS A 24 -0.24 2.22 6.07
CA CYS A 24 -1.31 2.32 7.06
C CYS A 24 -2.46 3.17 6.52
N SER A 25 -3.67 2.71 6.77
CA SER A 25 -4.92 3.45 6.57
C SER A 25 -5.75 3.40 7.85
N ARG A 26 -6.87 4.13 7.88
CA ARG A 26 -7.91 3.98 8.89
C ARG A 26 -9.15 3.39 8.24
N ASP A 27 -9.76 2.45 8.93
CA ASP A 27 -11.09 1.95 8.61
C ASP A 27 -12.09 3.09 8.84
N PRO A 28 -12.88 3.51 7.82
CA PRO A 28 -13.86 4.57 8.00
C PRO A 28 -15.03 4.17 8.90
N ALA A 29 -15.37 2.88 8.98
CA ALA A 29 -16.49 2.39 9.78
C ALA A 29 -16.09 2.21 11.26
N THR A 30 -14.90 1.70 11.53
CA THR A 30 -14.46 1.37 12.90
C THR A 30 -13.45 2.36 13.49
N GLY A 31 -12.87 3.24 12.67
CA GLY A 31 -11.79 4.15 13.05
C GLY A 31 -10.45 3.47 13.33
N LYS A 32 -10.39 2.13 13.29
CA LYS A 32 -9.19 1.34 13.59
C LYS A 32 -8.13 1.52 12.51
N SER A 33 -6.86 1.47 12.90
CA SER A 33 -5.78 1.49 11.92
C SER A 33 -5.66 0.12 11.23
N ILE A 34 -5.68 0.13 9.91
CA ILE A 34 -5.42 -1.05 9.07
C ILE A 34 -4.01 -0.89 8.51
N ARG A 35 -3.16 -1.89 8.74
CA ARG A 35 -1.81 -1.94 8.16
C ARG A 35 -1.74 -3.04 7.12
N ARG A 36 -1.41 -2.68 5.89
CA ARG A 36 -1.21 -3.61 4.77
C ARG A 36 0.28 -3.73 4.44
N TYR A 37 0.66 -4.92 3.98
CA TYR A 37 2.05 -5.24 3.64
C TYR A 37 2.17 -5.78 2.22
N GLY A 38 3.24 -5.38 1.54
CA GLY A 38 3.67 -5.91 0.25
C GLY A 38 5.09 -6.45 0.38
N TYR A 39 5.39 -7.59 -0.24
CA TYR A 39 6.69 -8.25 -0.13
C TYR A 39 7.35 -8.39 -1.50
N GLY A 40 8.62 -8.02 -1.62
CA GLY A 40 9.42 -8.20 -2.83
C GLY A 40 10.73 -8.92 -2.52
N LYS A 41 11.32 -9.55 -3.53
CA LYS A 41 12.72 -10.02 -3.48
C LYS A 41 13.68 -8.83 -3.63
N THR A 42 13.25 -7.79 -4.34
CA THR A 42 14.04 -6.58 -4.59
C THR A 42 13.38 -5.33 -4.00
N LYS A 43 14.17 -4.26 -3.82
CA LYS A 43 13.65 -2.96 -3.39
C LYS A 43 12.63 -2.39 -4.38
N LEU A 44 12.84 -2.62 -5.67
CA LEU A 44 11.96 -2.15 -6.74
C LEU A 44 10.59 -2.82 -6.68
N GLU A 45 10.54 -4.14 -6.48
CA GLU A 45 9.28 -4.87 -6.29
C GLU A 45 8.51 -4.37 -5.05
N ALA A 46 9.21 -4.11 -3.95
CA ALA A 46 8.57 -3.53 -2.78
C ALA A 46 8.06 -2.10 -3.04
N LEU A 47 8.78 -1.29 -3.82
CA LEU A 47 8.29 0.03 -4.26
C LEU A 47 7.01 -0.09 -5.09
N GLN A 48 6.95 -1.02 -6.05
CA GLN A 48 5.75 -1.27 -6.86
C GLN A 48 4.56 -1.67 -5.98
N LYS A 49 4.76 -2.64 -5.08
CA LYS A 49 3.70 -3.06 -4.14
C LYS A 49 3.27 -1.93 -3.20
N LYS A 50 4.17 -1.02 -2.82
CA LYS A 50 3.80 0.16 -2.04
C LYS A 50 2.83 1.05 -2.83
N MET A 51 3.08 1.27 -4.12
CA MET A 51 2.20 2.08 -4.96
C MET A 51 0.82 1.43 -5.11
N GLU A 52 0.77 0.12 -5.35
CA GLU A 52 -0.50 -0.65 -5.39
C GLU A 52 -1.31 -0.50 -4.09
N LEU A 53 -0.64 -0.61 -2.93
CA LEU A 53 -1.28 -0.44 -1.63
C LEU A 53 -1.79 0.99 -1.38
N LEU A 54 -1.11 2.01 -1.94
CA LEU A 54 -1.54 3.41 -1.85
C LEU A 54 -2.75 3.68 -2.73
N VAL A 55 -2.79 3.14 -3.95
CA VAL A 55 -3.99 3.21 -4.80
C VAL A 55 -5.16 2.55 -4.07
N MET A 56 -4.99 1.32 -3.58
CA MET A 56 -6.02 0.60 -2.81
C MET A 56 -6.41 1.28 -1.48
N ARG A 57 -5.64 2.27 -0.99
CA ARG A 57 -6.01 3.10 0.15
C ARG A 57 -6.96 4.21 -0.27
N GLU A 58 -6.69 4.81 -1.43
CA GLU A 58 -7.37 6.01 -1.91
C GLU A 58 -8.68 5.70 -2.61
N GLU A 59 -8.89 4.45 -3.05
CA GLU A 59 -10.17 3.95 -3.57
C GLU A 59 -11.27 4.01 -2.48
N PRO A 60 -12.20 4.99 -2.54
CA PRO A 60 -13.39 5.00 -1.70
C PRO A 60 -14.47 4.24 -2.47
N LEU A 61 -14.64 2.95 -2.22
CA LEU A 61 -15.78 2.18 -2.76
C LEU A 61 -15.97 2.33 -4.29
N VAL A 62 -14.94 2.11 -5.13
CA VAL A 62 -15.21 1.72 -6.53
C VAL A 62 -15.79 0.32 -6.50
N THR A 63 -17.10 0.33 -6.27
CA THR A 63 -18.00 -0.81 -6.31
C THR A 63 -17.91 -1.42 -7.71
N SER A 64 -17.65 -2.72 -7.74
CA SER A 64 -18.02 -3.67 -8.80
C SER A 64 -18.18 -3.08 -10.20
N GLY A 65 -17.09 -3.10 -10.98
CA GLY A 65 -17.11 -2.67 -12.37
C GLY A 65 -16.04 -3.38 -13.17
N LEU A 66 -16.28 -4.65 -13.48
CA LEU A 66 -15.71 -5.31 -14.65
C LEU A 66 -15.74 -4.31 -15.82
N ILE A 67 -14.61 -4.13 -16.52
CA ILE A 67 -14.48 -4.08 -17.98
C ILE A 67 -13.03 -3.73 -18.30
N VAL A 68 -12.22 -4.75 -18.54
CA VAL A 68 -11.13 -4.67 -19.50
C VAL A 68 -11.81 -4.85 -20.86
N ARG A 69 -11.95 -3.77 -21.65
CA ARG A 69 -12.20 -3.91 -23.09
C ARG A 69 -10.97 -3.40 -23.82
N LEU A 70 -10.24 -4.36 -24.34
CA LEU A 70 -9.23 -4.21 -25.37
C LEU A 70 -9.92 -3.60 -26.61
N ILE A 71 -9.41 -2.47 -27.09
CA ILE A 71 -9.42 -2.05 -28.49
C ILE A 71 -8.11 -1.33 -28.77
#